data_AF-A0A432SWB9-F1
#
_entry.id   AF-A0A432SWB9-F1
#
_cell.length_a   1.000
_cell.length_b   1.000
_cell.length_c   1.000
_cell.angle_alpha   90.00
_cell.angle_beta   90.00
_cell.angle_gamma   90.00
#
_symmetry.space_group_name_H-M   'P 1'
#
loop_
_entity.id
_entity.type
_entity.pdbx_description
1 polymer ?
#
loop_
_entity_poly.entity_id
_entity_poly.type
_entity_poly.pdbx_seq_one_letter_code
_entity_poly.pdbx_strand_id
1 'polypeptide(L)'
;MKKNYAYDHKPIHFNFAQTIERFFVEEIPLFKFADKGSNLILKIKKTDMSTFKLITVIAKATRLEQRDIGYAGLKDKNATTIQYISIPKQYERDVIKNLTTEKIEILEKHYSKFPIKVGQLKGNRFSIVLEEVDKKTEENIQKIAKELVANGIPNYYGYQRFGEDSKSYEQGKEIAHSGKKLKGAKEKLLVSAYQSFLYNSWLSERVAISKTVNKNSV
;
A
#
# COMPACT_ATOMS: atom_id res chain seq x y z
N MET A 1 17.15 -9.52 -10.52
CA MET A 1 18.04 -8.39 -10.15
C MET A 1 18.61 -8.64 -8.76
N LYS A 2 19.92 -8.51 -8.56
CA LYS A 2 20.57 -8.62 -7.25
C LYS A 2 20.27 -7.35 -6.45
N LYS A 3 19.61 -7.47 -5.29
CA LYS A 3 19.34 -6.33 -4.39
C LYS A 3 20.55 -6.11 -3.48
N ASN A 4 21.10 -4.90 -3.49
CA ASN A 4 22.07 -4.49 -2.49
C ASN A 4 21.36 -3.90 -1.28
N TYR A 5 21.65 -4.44 -0.10
CA TYR A 5 21.17 -3.90 1.18
C TYR A 5 22.05 -2.73 1.60
N ALA A 6 21.48 -1.71 2.23
CA ALA A 6 22.23 -0.55 2.73
C ALA A 6 22.93 -0.82 4.08
N TYR A 7 22.38 -1.74 4.87
CA TYR A 7 22.86 -2.08 6.20
C TYR A 7 23.33 -3.52 6.24
N ASP A 8 24.37 -3.79 7.03
CA ASP A 8 24.88 -5.13 7.27
C ASP A 8 24.48 -5.52 8.70
N HIS A 9 23.76 -6.63 8.86
CA HIS A 9 23.38 -7.17 10.16
C HIS A 9 23.41 -8.69 10.10
N LYS A 10 23.53 -9.35 11.27
CA LYS A 10 23.33 -10.79 11.34
C LYS A 10 21.90 -11.15 10.96
N PRO A 11 21.64 -12.30 10.30
CA PRO A 11 20.28 -12.75 10.05
C PRO A 11 19.44 -12.69 11.32
N ILE A 12 18.25 -12.09 11.20
CA ILE A 12 17.28 -12.04 12.28
C ILE A 12 16.28 -13.15 12.01
N HIS A 13 16.18 -14.10 12.92
CA HIS A 13 15.24 -15.20 12.80
C HIS A 13 13.92 -14.80 13.44
N PHE A 14 12.85 -14.80 12.65
CA PHE A 14 11.49 -14.59 13.10
C PHE A 14 10.55 -15.33 12.16
N ASN A 15 9.38 -15.71 12.67
CA ASN A 15 8.30 -16.18 11.84
C ASN A 15 7.42 -14.99 11.44
N PHE A 16 7.11 -14.86 10.16
CA PHE A 16 6.17 -13.86 9.64
C PHE A 16 5.25 -14.49 8.58
N ALA A 17 3.96 -14.32 8.78
CA ALA A 17 2.93 -14.59 7.79
C ALA A 17 2.02 -13.37 7.65
N GLN A 18 1.68 -13.03 6.41
CA GLN A 18 0.72 -11.95 6.14
C GLN A 18 -0.72 -12.48 6.35
N THR A 19 -1.23 -12.32 7.56
CA THR A 19 -2.59 -12.70 7.97
C THR A 19 -3.37 -11.51 8.55
N ILE A 20 -4.68 -11.68 8.76
CA ILE A 20 -5.53 -10.61 9.30
C ILE A 20 -5.18 -10.25 10.76
N GLU A 21 -4.60 -11.18 11.51
CA GLU A 21 -4.19 -11.03 12.91
C GLU A 21 -2.78 -10.44 13.05
N ARG A 22 -2.00 -10.43 11.97
CA ARG A 22 -0.55 -10.13 12.02
C ARG A 22 -0.12 -8.98 11.12
N PHE A 23 -0.97 -8.55 10.19
CA PHE A 23 -0.66 -7.48 9.26
C PHE A 23 -1.77 -6.42 9.27
N PHE A 24 -1.47 -5.29 9.92
CA PHE A 24 -2.38 -4.17 10.08
C PHE A 24 -1.92 -2.98 9.27
N VAL A 25 -2.84 -2.37 8.52
CA VAL A 25 -2.55 -1.19 7.69
C VAL A 25 -3.60 -0.13 7.93
N GLU A 26 -3.21 1.03 8.44
CA GLU A 26 -4.08 2.21 8.57
C GLU A 26 -3.69 3.27 7.54
N GLU A 27 -4.65 3.69 6.73
CA GLU A 27 -4.46 4.80 5.80
C GLU A 27 -4.36 6.15 6.54
N ILE A 28 -3.36 6.94 6.18
CA ILE A 28 -3.22 8.32 6.65
C ILE A 28 -3.72 9.24 5.53
N PRO A 29 -4.84 9.98 5.72
CA PRO A 29 -5.41 10.80 4.68
C PRO A 29 -4.47 11.96 4.33
N LEU A 30 -4.51 12.41 3.08
CA LEU A 30 -3.65 13.52 2.62
C LEU A 30 -4.01 14.85 3.31
N PHE A 31 -5.30 15.03 3.62
CA PHE A 31 -5.84 16.21 4.28
C PHE A 31 -6.84 15.79 5.36
N LYS A 32 -7.04 16.64 6.37
CA LYS A 32 -8.19 16.50 7.27
C LYS A 32 -9.48 16.77 6.49
N PHE A 33 -10.52 15.99 6.77
CA PHE A 33 -11.83 16.21 6.18
C PHE A 33 -12.49 17.45 6.80
N ALA A 34 -13.22 18.21 6.00
CA ALA A 34 -13.79 19.50 6.41
C ALA A 34 -15.09 19.36 7.22
N ASP A 35 -15.58 18.12 7.40
CA ASP A 35 -16.86 17.76 8.04
C ASP A 35 -18.08 18.50 7.49
N LYS A 36 -17.98 18.96 6.23
CA LYS A 36 -19.08 19.53 5.43
C LYS A 36 -18.92 19.22 3.95
N GLY A 37 -20.04 19.11 3.25
CA GLY A 37 -20.08 18.92 1.79
C GLY A 37 -21.05 17.85 1.33
N SER A 38 -21.04 17.57 0.02
CA SER A 38 -21.96 16.66 -0.66
C SER A 38 -21.46 15.21 -0.72
N ASN A 39 -20.26 14.92 -0.21
CA ASN A 39 -19.72 13.57 -0.14
C ASN A 39 -19.62 13.13 1.32
N LEU A 40 -20.14 11.93 1.60
CA LEU A 40 -19.89 11.20 2.83
C LEU A 40 -18.55 10.49 2.71
N ILE A 41 -17.72 10.63 3.73
CA ILE A 41 -16.45 9.93 3.87
C ILE A 41 -16.58 8.96 5.03
N LEU A 42 -16.30 7.68 4.79
CA LEU A 42 -16.34 6.62 5.79
C LEU A 42 -14.93 6.12 6.04
N LYS A 43 -14.49 6.15 7.30
CA LYS A 43 -13.30 5.42 7.75
C LYS A 43 -13.73 3.98 8.01
N ILE A 44 -13.28 3.06 7.16
CA ILE A 44 -13.73 1.68 7.16
C ILE A 44 -12.58 0.76 7.57
N LYS A 45 -12.79 -0.06 8.60
CA LYS A 45 -11.99 -1.25 8.87
C LYS A 45 -12.55 -2.41 8.04
N LYS A 46 -11.68 -3.11 7.30
CA LYS A 46 -12.00 -4.35 6.61
C LYS A 46 -11.01 -5.45 6.98
N THR A 47 -11.48 -6.70 7.00
CA THR A 47 -10.67 -7.90 7.21
C THR A 47 -10.89 -8.90 6.07
N ASP A 48 -9.83 -9.62 5.67
CA ASP A 48 -9.86 -10.67 4.63
C ASP A 48 -10.65 -10.26 3.34
N MET A 49 -10.40 -9.05 2.87
CA MET A 49 -11.16 -8.46 1.77
C MET A 49 -10.31 -7.49 0.96
N SER A 50 -10.32 -7.56 -0.37
CA SER A 50 -9.65 -6.57 -1.21
C SER A 50 -10.44 -5.26 -1.27
N THR A 51 -9.78 -4.14 -1.61
CA THR A 51 -10.48 -2.86 -1.80
C THR A 51 -11.57 -2.94 -2.88
N PHE A 52 -11.34 -3.67 -3.98
CA PHE A 52 -12.37 -3.88 -5.01
C PHE A 52 -13.59 -4.65 -4.52
N LYS A 53 -13.38 -5.64 -3.65
CA LYS A 53 -14.49 -6.38 -3.03
C LYS A 53 -15.27 -5.47 -2.09
N LEU A 54 -14.59 -4.63 -1.30
CA LEU A 54 -15.25 -3.61 -0.46
C LEU A 54 -16.12 -2.68 -1.31
N ILE A 55 -15.59 -2.15 -2.41
CA ILE A 55 -16.33 -1.28 -3.34
C ILE A 55 -17.57 -2.01 -3.87
N THR A 56 -17.44 -3.28 -4.25
CA THR A 56 -18.58 -4.10 -4.71
C THR A 56 -19.65 -4.25 -3.64
N VAL A 57 -19.25 -4.45 -2.38
CA VAL A 57 -20.20 -4.58 -1.26
C VAL A 57 -20.91 -3.25 -0.99
N ILE A 58 -20.18 -2.13 -0.97
CA ILE A 58 -20.76 -0.79 -0.78
C ILE A 58 -21.71 -0.43 -1.94
N ALA A 59 -21.32 -0.73 -3.18
CA ALA A 59 -22.16 -0.54 -4.36
C ALA A 59 -23.50 -1.29 -4.22
N LYS A 60 -23.47 -2.54 -3.75
CA LYS A 60 -24.71 -3.31 -3.50
C LYS A 60 -25.55 -2.71 -2.37
N ALA A 61 -24.92 -2.28 -1.28
CA ALA A 61 -25.61 -1.69 -0.13
C ALA A 61 -26.30 -0.36 -0.47
N THR A 62 -25.78 0.39 -1.45
CA THR A 62 -26.23 1.75 -1.82
C THR A 62 -26.92 1.83 -3.18
N ARG A 63 -26.83 0.78 -4.00
CA ARG A 63 -27.21 0.75 -5.43
C ARG A 63 -26.44 1.77 -6.29
N LEU A 64 -25.27 2.20 -5.83
CA LEU A 64 -24.36 3.04 -6.59
C LEU A 64 -23.60 2.22 -7.64
N GLU A 65 -23.21 2.89 -8.73
CA GLU A 65 -22.19 2.37 -9.62
C GLU A 65 -20.82 2.43 -8.95
N GLN A 66 -19.93 1.47 -9.22
CA GLN A 66 -18.61 1.42 -8.60
C GLN A 66 -17.76 2.68 -8.87
N ARG A 67 -18.00 3.37 -9.99
CA ARG A 67 -17.33 4.62 -10.37
C ARG A 67 -17.66 5.80 -9.45
N ASP A 68 -18.79 5.73 -8.74
CA ASP A 68 -19.25 6.78 -7.82
C ASP A 68 -18.69 6.59 -6.40
N ILE A 69 -17.90 5.53 -6.19
CA ILE A 69 -17.27 5.18 -4.91
C ILE A 69 -15.77 5.50 -5.00
N GLY A 70 -15.37 6.56 -4.29
CA GLY A 70 -13.99 7.03 -4.26
C GLY A 70 -13.14 6.35 -3.18
N TYR A 71 -11.84 6.18 -3.46
CA TYR A 71 -10.84 5.60 -2.58
C TYR A 71 -9.44 6.13 -2.97
N ALA A 72 -8.51 6.19 -2.03
CA ALA A 72 -7.18 6.76 -2.27
C ALA A 72 -6.17 5.72 -2.81
N GLY A 73 -6.28 4.47 -2.39
CA GLY A 73 -5.40 3.40 -2.85
C GLY A 73 -5.95 2.02 -2.54
N LEU A 74 -5.36 1.01 -3.16
CA LEU A 74 -5.68 -0.39 -2.86
C LEU A 74 -5.02 -0.79 -1.54
N LYS A 75 -5.66 -1.70 -0.81
CA LYS A 75 -5.16 -2.29 0.42
C LYS A 75 -5.18 -3.81 0.32
N ASP A 76 -4.27 -4.43 1.04
CA ASP A 76 -4.09 -5.88 1.08
C ASP A 76 -5.38 -6.62 1.43
N LYS A 77 -5.57 -7.79 0.80
CA LYS A 77 -6.69 -8.69 1.13
C LYS A 77 -6.42 -9.40 2.46
N ASN A 78 -5.25 -10.04 2.58
CA ASN A 78 -4.87 -10.89 3.71
C ASN A 78 -4.34 -10.04 4.88
N ALA A 79 -5.15 -9.08 5.33
CA ALA A 79 -4.76 -8.08 6.32
C ALA A 79 -5.99 -7.49 7.01
N THR A 80 -5.80 -6.90 8.19
CA THR A 80 -6.77 -5.98 8.78
C THR A 80 -6.40 -4.56 8.35
N THR A 81 -7.27 -3.90 7.58
CA THR A 81 -6.92 -2.61 6.99
C THR A 81 -7.97 -1.56 7.27
N ILE A 82 -7.54 -0.36 7.62
CA ILE A 82 -8.36 0.84 7.76
C ILE A 82 -8.09 1.74 6.55
N GLN A 83 -9.14 2.12 5.82
CA GLN A 83 -9.04 3.03 4.68
C GLN A 83 -10.25 3.95 4.58
N TYR A 84 -10.12 5.05 3.85
CA TYR A 84 -11.22 5.98 3.64
C TYR A 84 -11.92 5.70 2.30
N ILE A 85 -13.25 5.61 2.36
CA ILE A 85 -14.13 5.49 1.20
C ILE A 85 -15.03 6.71 1.13
N SER A 86 -15.23 7.27 -0.07
CA SER A 86 -16.19 8.34 -0.29
C SER A 86 -17.36 7.89 -1.14
N ILE A 87 -18.58 8.27 -0.75
CA ILE A 87 -19.81 8.11 -1.54
C ILE A 87 -20.62 9.41 -1.52
N PRO A 88 -21.57 9.63 -2.44
CA PRO A 88 -22.47 10.78 -2.34
C PRO A 88 -23.29 10.74 -1.06
N LYS A 89 -23.40 11.88 -0.36
CA LYS A 89 -23.98 11.98 0.99
C LYS A 89 -25.42 11.46 1.09
N GLN A 90 -26.21 11.57 0.03
CA GLN A 90 -27.60 11.12 0.01
C GLN A 90 -27.78 9.61 0.27
N TYR A 91 -26.72 8.80 0.08
CA TYR A 91 -26.74 7.35 0.31
C TYR A 91 -26.27 6.94 1.71
N GLU A 92 -26.06 7.89 2.64
CA GLU A 92 -25.62 7.60 4.02
C GLU A 92 -26.57 6.64 4.74
N ARG A 93 -27.88 6.83 4.60
CA ARG A 93 -28.88 5.96 5.23
C ARG A 93 -28.83 4.54 4.68
N ASP A 94 -28.66 4.39 3.37
CA ASP A 94 -28.61 3.09 2.71
C ASP A 94 -27.37 2.30 3.11
N VAL A 95 -26.19 2.93 3.12
CA VAL A 95 -24.95 2.24 3.50
C VAL A 95 -24.97 1.83 4.97
N ILE A 96 -25.45 2.68 5.89
CA ILE A 96 -25.51 2.35 7.32
C ILE A 96 -26.50 1.20 7.57
N LYS A 97 -27.64 1.18 6.87
CA LYS A 97 -28.67 0.16 7.06
C LYS A 97 -28.29 -1.18 6.43
N ASN A 98 -27.72 -1.17 5.23
CA ASN A 98 -27.57 -2.37 4.40
C ASN A 98 -26.17 -3.01 4.48
N LEU A 99 -25.17 -2.33 5.05
CA LEU A 99 -23.83 -2.87 5.23
C LEU A 99 -23.75 -3.71 6.52
N THR A 100 -24.18 -4.96 6.45
CA THR A 100 -24.39 -5.83 7.63
C THR A 100 -23.34 -6.92 7.83
N THR A 101 -22.25 -6.92 7.06
CA THR A 101 -21.22 -7.97 7.17
C THR A 101 -20.24 -7.72 8.32
N GLU A 102 -19.90 -8.78 9.06
CA GLU A 102 -18.89 -8.75 10.13
C GLU A 102 -17.46 -8.41 9.65
N LYS A 103 -17.18 -8.58 8.35
CA LYS A 103 -15.85 -8.29 7.77
C LYS A 103 -15.61 -6.80 7.55
N ILE A 104 -16.62 -5.95 7.75
CA ILE A 104 -16.54 -4.51 7.52
C ILE A 104 -17.11 -3.79 8.74
N GLU A 105 -16.36 -2.82 9.25
CA GLU A 105 -16.78 -1.95 10.33
C GLU A 105 -16.58 -0.49 9.92
N ILE A 106 -17.62 0.33 10.09
CA ILE A 106 -17.53 1.79 9.93
C ILE A 106 -17.06 2.35 11.26
N LEU A 107 -15.83 2.88 11.30
CA LEU A 107 -15.22 3.43 12.51
C LEU A 107 -15.61 4.89 12.73
N GLU A 108 -15.56 5.69 11.66
CA GLU A 108 -15.79 7.12 11.70
C GLU A 108 -16.52 7.56 10.42
N LYS A 109 -17.25 8.68 10.52
CA LYS A 109 -17.87 9.35 9.37
C LYS A 109 -17.48 10.82 9.35
N HIS A 110 -17.18 11.31 8.15
CA HIS A 110 -16.85 12.71 7.87
C HIS A 110 -17.59 13.17 6.62
N TYR A 111 -17.46 14.46 6.28
CA TYR A 111 -17.96 15.00 5.02
C TYR A 111 -16.92 15.83 4.30
N SER A 112 -17.01 15.82 2.97
CA SER A 112 -16.12 16.57 2.08
C SER A 112 -16.89 17.17 0.91
N LYS A 113 -16.36 18.28 0.38
CA LYS A 113 -16.85 18.88 -0.87
C LYS A 113 -16.59 17.98 -2.08
N PHE A 114 -15.51 17.21 -2.06
CA PHE A 114 -15.08 16.36 -3.19
C PHE A 114 -14.94 14.89 -2.77
N PRO A 115 -15.19 13.94 -3.68
CA PRO A 115 -14.88 12.54 -3.44
C PRO A 115 -13.38 12.31 -3.37
N ILE A 116 -12.98 11.22 -2.71
CA ILE A 116 -11.59 10.77 -2.63
C ILE A 116 -11.18 10.22 -4.00
N LYS A 117 -10.00 10.64 -4.47
CA LYS A 117 -9.38 10.16 -5.71
C LYS A 117 -8.14 9.32 -5.43
N VAL A 118 -7.82 8.44 -6.38
CA VAL A 118 -6.59 7.63 -6.34
C VAL A 118 -5.37 8.54 -6.17
N GLY A 119 -4.50 8.20 -5.23
CA GLY A 119 -3.32 8.96 -4.85
C GLY A 119 -3.54 10.00 -3.74
N GLN A 120 -4.77 10.25 -3.29
CA GLN A 120 -5.07 11.22 -2.23
C GLN A 120 -4.87 10.69 -0.81
N LEU A 121 -3.72 10.06 -0.54
CA LEU A 121 -3.29 9.67 0.79
C LEU A 121 -1.89 10.22 1.07
N LYS A 122 -1.60 10.53 2.33
CA LYS A 122 -0.25 10.90 2.77
C LYS A 122 0.66 9.68 2.87
N GLY A 123 0.10 8.55 3.27
CA GLY A 123 0.83 7.30 3.45
C GLY A 123 -0.01 6.26 4.19
N ASN A 124 0.65 5.21 4.66
CA ASN A 124 0.02 4.17 5.47
C ASN A 124 0.85 3.94 6.73
N ARG A 125 0.19 3.75 7.86
CA ARG A 125 0.78 3.27 9.11
C ARG A 125 0.65 1.75 9.13
N PHE A 126 1.79 1.07 9.26
CA PHE A 126 1.84 -0.38 9.36
C PHE A 126 2.05 -0.79 10.82
N SER A 127 1.31 -1.80 11.27
CA SER A 127 1.63 -2.55 12.48
C SER A 127 1.74 -4.02 12.09
N ILE A 128 2.86 -4.65 12.40
CA ILE A 128 3.19 -6.01 11.96
C ILE A 128 3.58 -6.84 13.18
N VAL A 129 3.00 -8.03 13.29
CA VAL A 129 3.29 -8.98 14.37
C VAL A 129 4.29 -10.02 13.88
N LEU A 130 5.49 -9.99 14.44
CA LEU A 130 6.51 -11.02 14.28
C LEU A 130 6.36 -12.04 15.41
N GLU A 131 6.44 -13.33 15.08
CA GLU A 131 6.34 -14.43 16.04
C GLU A 131 7.68 -15.18 16.10
N GLU A 132 7.80 -16.07 17.09
CA GLU A 132 9.04 -16.83 17.33
C GLU A 132 10.26 -15.92 17.54
N VAL A 133 10.04 -14.79 18.23
CA VAL A 133 11.08 -13.80 18.55
C VAL A 133 11.53 -14.01 19.99
N ASP A 134 12.76 -14.48 20.17
CA ASP A 134 13.39 -14.52 21.49
C ASP A 134 13.88 -13.13 21.94
N LYS A 135 14.21 -12.99 23.23
CA LYS A 135 14.64 -11.70 23.80
C LYS A 135 15.85 -11.09 23.08
N LYS A 136 16.81 -11.93 22.68
CA LYS A 136 18.02 -11.49 21.98
C LYS A 136 17.70 -10.95 20.58
N THR A 137 16.76 -11.60 19.90
CA THR A 137 16.26 -11.20 18.58
C THR A 137 15.48 -9.90 18.69
N GLU A 138 14.64 -9.75 19.71
CA GLU A 138 13.93 -8.51 20.00
C GLU A 138 14.91 -7.33 20.20
N GLU A 139 15.92 -7.49 21.05
CA GLU A 139 16.95 -6.47 21.29
C GLU A 139 17.68 -6.08 20.00
N ASN A 140 18.00 -7.05 19.15
CA ASN A 140 18.61 -6.80 17.83
C ASN A 140 17.68 -6.03 16.89
N ILE A 141 16.39 -6.41 16.83
CA ILE A 141 15.38 -5.70 16.02
C ILE A 141 15.27 -4.25 16.48
N GLN A 142 15.18 -4.01 17.79
CA GLN A 142 15.09 -2.66 18.35
C GLN A 142 16.33 -1.82 18.03
N LYS A 143 17.53 -2.40 18.10
CA LYS A 143 18.77 -1.73 17.71
C LYS A 143 18.74 -1.32 16.24
N ILE A 144 18.41 -2.26 15.35
CA ILE A 144 18.34 -2.00 13.91
C ILE A 144 17.26 -0.96 13.60
N ALA A 145 16.10 -1.03 14.24
CA ALA A 145 15.03 -0.06 14.06
C ALA A 145 15.50 1.38 14.39
N LYS A 146 16.29 1.58 15.45
CA LYS A 146 16.88 2.89 15.78
C LYS A 146 17.83 3.38 14.68
N GLU A 147 18.66 2.49 14.13
CA GLU A 147 19.55 2.83 13.02
C GLU A 147 18.77 3.21 11.75
N LEU A 148 17.67 2.52 11.46
CA LEU A 148 16.80 2.81 10.33
C LEU A 148 16.05 4.14 10.48
N VAL A 149 15.69 4.54 11.71
CA VAL A 149 15.07 5.86 11.96
C VAL A 149 16.04 6.99 11.64
N ALA A 150 17.32 6.84 12.00
CA ALA A 150 18.34 7.87 11.76
C ALA A 150 18.75 7.96 10.28
N ASN A 151 18.88 6.81 9.60
CA ASN A 151 19.50 6.74 8.28
C ASN A 151 18.51 6.47 7.13
N GLY A 152 17.27 6.09 7.44
CA GLY A 152 16.25 5.70 6.47
C GLY A 152 16.48 4.31 5.87
N ILE A 153 15.75 3.98 4.80
CA ILE A 153 15.93 2.73 4.04
C ILE A 153 15.91 3.03 2.53
N PRO A 154 16.62 2.25 1.70
CA PRO A 154 16.47 2.31 0.26
C PRO A 154 15.03 2.00 -0.14
N ASN A 155 14.39 2.93 -0.85
CA ASN A 155 12.98 2.85 -1.22
C ASN A 155 12.73 1.97 -2.46
N TYR A 156 13.09 0.68 -2.39
CA TYR A 156 12.85 -0.25 -3.49
C TYR A 156 11.35 -0.49 -3.73
N TYR A 157 10.97 -0.66 -5.00
CA TYR A 157 9.71 -1.31 -5.34
C TYR A 157 9.75 -2.79 -4.96
N GLY A 158 8.74 -3.24 -4.22
CA GLY A 158 8.56 -4.64 -3.80
C GLY A 158 8.22 -5.59 -4.95
N TYR A 159 8.28 -6.90 -4.69
CA TYR A 159 8.04 -7.94 -5.71
C TYR A 159 6.64 -7.85 -6.33
N GLN A 160 5.63 -7.47 -5.53
CA GLN A 160 4.25 -7.29 -5.98
C GLN A 160 4.11 -6.27 -7.13
N ARG A 161 5.06 -5.33 -7.27
CA ARG A 161 5.10 -4.37 -8.38
C ARG A 161 5.34 -5.03 -9.74
N PHE A 162 5.95 -6.21 -9.75
CA PHE A 162 6.38 -6.93 -10.95
C PHE A 162 5.47 -8.12 -11.29
N GLY A 163 4.31 -8.24 -10.64
CA GLY A 163 3.36 -9.33 -10.86
C GLY A 163 3.79 -10.65 -10.20
N GLU A 164 2.92 -11.66 -10.28
CA GLU A 164 3.16 -12.99 -9.72
C GLU A 164 4.36 -13.70 -10.38
N ASP A 165 4.57 -13.46 -11.67
CA ASP A 165 5.68 -14.03 -12.43
C ASP A 165 7.02 -13.32 -12.23
N SER A 166 7.02 -12.16 -11.56
CA SER A 166 8.17 -11.24 -11.45
C SER A 166 8.82 -10.85 -12.79
N LYS A 167 8.12 -11.07 -13.91
CA LYS A 167 8.59 -10.85 -15.29
C LYS A 167 7.71 -9.88 -16.07
N SER A 168 6.67 -9.32 -15.44
CA SER A 168 5.81 -8.28 -16.03
C SER A 168 6.61 -7.07 -16.57
N TYR A 169 7.81 -6.82 -16.06
CA TYR A 169 8.69 -5.75 -16.54
C TYR A 169 9.29 -6.03 -17.94
N GLU A 170 9.42 -7.29 -18.36
CA GLU A 170 9.97 -7.67 -19.67
C GLU A 170 8.99 -7.29 -20.79
N GLN A 171 7.70 -7.63 -20.62
CA GLN A 171 6.64 -7.15 -21.51
C GLN A 171 6.55 -5.62 -21.50
N GLY A 172 6.70 -5.01 -20.31
CA GLY A 172 6.74 -3.56 -20.17
C GLY A 172 7.88 -2.90 -20.97
N LYS A 173 9.06 -3.54 -21.02
CA LYS A 173 10.21 -3.10 -21.81
C LYS A 173 9.89 -3.13 -23.30
N GLU A 174 9.38 -4.25 -23.82
CA GLU A 174 9.01 -4.36 -25.24
C GLU A 174 8.00 -3.29 -25.66
N ILE A 175 6.96 -3.08 -24.84
CA ILE A 175 5.94 -2.05 -25.09
C ILE A 175 6.57 -0.65 -25.08
N ALA A 176 7.39 -0.33 -24.08
CA ALA A 176 8.01 0.98 -23.94
C ALA A 176 8.93 1.33 -25.13
N HIS A 177 9.64 0.34 -25.68
CA HIS A 177 10.53 0.53 -26.82
C HIS A 177 9.85 0.36 -28.19
N SER A 178 8.56 0.01 -28.23
CA SER A 178 7.84 -0.22 -29.49
C SER A 178 7.54 1.04 -30.31
N GLY A 179 7.73 2.24 -29.72
CA GLY A 179 7.35 3.53 -30.33
C GLY A 179 5.84 3.76 -30.43
N LYS A 180 5.01 2.81 -29.95
CA LYS A 180 3.55 2.90 -30.01
C LYS A 180 2.98 3.65 -28.81
N LYS A 181 1.90 4.39 -29.04
CA LYS A 181 1.13 5.05 -27.96
C LYS A 181 0.42 3.99 -27.12
N LEU A 182 0.48 4.14 -25.79
CA LEU A 182 -0.18 3.25 -24.84
C LEU A 182 -1.71 3.40 -24.94
N LYS A 183 -2.41 2.29 -25.22
CA LYS A 183 -3.85 2.26 -25.50
C LYS A 183 -4.67 1.87 -24.27
N GLY A 184 -4.13 1.08 -23.34
CA GLY A 184 -4.90 0.50 -22.24
C GLY A 184 -4.27 0.61 -20.84
N ALA A 185 -5.09 0.40 -19.81
CA ALA A 185 -4.63 0.39 -18.41
C ALA A 185 -3.59 -0.72 -18.13
N LYS A 186 -3.76 -1.89 -18.78
CA LYS A 186 -2.80 -3.01 -18.68
C LYS A 186 -1.42 -2.62 -19.23
N GLU A 187 -1.36 -2.00 -20.40
CA GLU A 187 -0.08 -1.56 -20.99
C GLU A 187 0.61 -0.52 -20.11
N LYS A 188 -0.15 0.45 -19.58
CA LYS A 188 0.38 1.45 -18.63
C LYS A 188 0.94 0.79 -17.37
N LEU A 189 0.28 -0.25 -16.85
CA LEU A 189 0.76 -0.99 -15.69
C LEU A 189 2.08 -1.74 -16.01
N LEU A 190 2.15 -2.42 -17.15
CA LEU A 190 3.37 -3.14 -17.58
C LEU A 190 4.55 -2.18 -17.79
N VAL A 191 4.33 -1.05 -18.46
CA VAL A 191 5.35 -0.01 -18.62
C VAL A 191 5.78 0.57 -17.26
N SER A 192 4.84 0.79 -16.34
CA SER A 192 5.15 1.23 -14.98
C SER A 192 6.00 0.19 -14.22
N ALA A 193 5.75 -1.11 -14.42
CA ALA A 193 6.58 -2.16 -13.86
C ALA A 193 8.02 -2.11 -14.42
N TYR A 194 8.18 -1.85 -15.72
CA TYR A 194 9.51 -1.63 -16.31
C TYR A 194 10.24 -0.41 -15.74
N GLN A 195 9.55 0.72 -15.59
CA GLN A 195 10.12 1.91 -14.93
C GLN A 195 10.57 1.60 -13.48
N SER A 196 9.74 0.87 -12.72
CA SER A 196 10.09 0.42 -11.37
C SER A 196 11.31 -0.51 -11.35
N PHE A 197 11.49 -1.34 -12.38
CA PHE A 197 12.66 -2.22 -12.52
C PHE A 197 13.94 -1.40 -12.76
N LEU A 198 13.89 -0.42 -13.67
CA LEU A 198 15.01 0.48 -13.94
C LEU A 198 15.39 1.28 -12.70
N TYR A 199 14.40 1.82 -11.98
CA TYR A 199 14.63 2.54 -10.73
C TYR A 199 15.31 1.65 -9.67
N ASN A 200 14.80 0.43 -9.47
CA ASN A 200 15.39 -0.52 -8.53
C ASN A 200 16.83 -0.88 -8.92
N SER A 201 17.13 -0.99 -10.21
CA SER A 201 18.48 -1.30 -10.72
C SER A 201 19.44 -0.16 -10.40
N TRP A 202 19.05 1.08 -10.73
CA TRP A 202 19.81 2.28 -10.39
C TRP A 202 20.02 2.42 -8.86
N LEU A 203 18.96 2.22 -8.07
CA LEU A 203 19.05 2.32 -6.61
C LEU A 203 20.01 1.28 -6.03
N SER A 204 20.02 0.07 -6.57
CA SER A 204 20.93 -1.00 -6.14
C SER A 204 22.40 -0.65 -6.37
N GLU A 205 22.73 -0.09 -7.54
CA GLU A 205 24.08 0.40 -7.84
C GLU A 205 24.45 1.58 -6.93
N ARG A 206 23.52 2.52 -6.73
CA ARG A 206 23.75 3.67 -5.83
C ARG A 206 24.04 3.23 -4.41
N VAL A 207 23.31 2.25 -3.89
CA VAL A 207 23.55 1.67 -2.55
C VAL A 207 24.94 1.02 -2.47
N ALA A 208 25.37 0.29 -3.51
CA ALA A 208 26.70 -0.31 -3.54
C ALA A 208 27.81 0.76 -3.51
N ILE A 209 27.69 1.81 -4.33
CA ILE A 209 28.64 2.93 -4.35
C ILE A 209 28.70 3.61 -2.98
N SER A 210 27.56 3.95 -2.38
CA SER A 210 27.50 4.57 -1.05
C SER A 210 28.15 3.71 0.03
N LYS A 211 27.98 2.38 -0.01
CA LYS A 211 28.69 1.46 0.88
C LYS A 211 30.20 1.52 0.69
N THR A 212 30.69 1.50 -0.55
CA THR A 212 32.11 1.56 -0.84
C THR A 212 32.73 2.89 -0.40
N VAL A 213 32.05 4.01 -0.64
CA VAL A 213 32.51 5.33 -0.19
C VAL A 213 32.59 5.37 1.34
N ASN A 214 31.52 4.99 2.05
CA ASN A 214 31.50 5.03 3.51
C ASN A 214 32.55 4.12 4.16
N LYS A 215 32.98 3.03 3.50
CA LYS A 215 34.06 2.17 3.98
C LYS A 215 35.45 2.76 3.78
N ASN A 216 35.62 3.65 2.80
CA ASN A 216 36.92 4.21 2.40
C ASN A 216 37.10 5.68 2.82
N SER A 217 36.02 6.35 3.25
CA SER A 217 36.10 7.66 3.89
C SER A 217 36.69 7.50 5.29
N VAL A 218 37.94 7.92 5.46
CA VAL A 218 38.69 8.02 6.73
C VAL A 218 38.07 9.09 7.63
#